data_AF-A0A9E0IXE2-F1
#
_entry.id   AF-A0A9E0IXE2-F1
#
_cell.length_a   1.000
_cell.length_b   1.000
_cell.length_c   1.000
_cell.angle_alpha   90.00
_cell.angle_beta   90.00
_cell.angle_gamma   90.00
#
_symmetry.space_group_name_H-M   'P 1'
#
loop_
_entity.id
_entity.type
_entity.pdbx_description
1 polymer ?
#
loop_
_entity_poly.entity_id
_entity_poly.type
_entity_poly.pdbx_seq_one_letter_code
_entity_poly.pdbx_strand_id
1 'polypeptide(L)'
;MRISFLKILALSFIHPTLCTAQNEIDSLRFWGDAMISLSSPELREYAATEFNKNLRRKIRGIEDSSRMRFHPSVIRIDAPDNSFVLYTWQREAQAGNYRYGFCMLREGQDPVIGQSAPRNYRKVNYERFDKNNWYGAIYYKLLPDTFNGNYILLGYSQSSDGTRHRIIEVLGFEGGNIFFGAPVFAKANQGGPLEKYYRAILHYSPGAQPVITYDPSLKQIVYDHISSFSDPRTGEVILAQDGTFEAYDWSGNLWVHNPYLQGHPLDQAPIEKPVLDKDRPKRDLFGRPQKN
;
A
#
# COMPACT_ATOMS: atom_id res chain seq x y z
N MET A 1 -80.66 -9.99 1.83
CA MET A 1 -79.84 -9.46 2.94
C MET A 1 -79.09 -10.62 3.60
N ARG A 2 -77.82 -10.84 3.24
CA ARG A 2 -76.81 -11.59 4.00
C ARG A 2 -75.46 -11.31 3.33
N ILE A 3 -74.59 -10.61 4.05
CA ILE A 3 -73.28 -10.15 3.60
C ILE A 3 -72.26 -11.21 4.01
N SER A 4 -71.49 -11.72 3.05
CA SER A 4 -70.31 -12.57 3.31
C SER A 4 -69.07 -11.69 3.42
N PHE A 5 -68.43 -11.69 4.58
CA PHE A 5 -67.12 -11.05 4.78
C PHE A 5 -66.00 -11.98 4.28
N LEU A 6 -65.33 -11.57 3.21
CA LEU A 6 -64.10 -12.20 2.72
C LEU A 6 -62.92 -11.61 3.51
N LYS A 7 -62.24 -12.42 4.32
CA LYS A 7 -60.98 -12.04 4.99
C LYS A 7 -59.84 -12.10 3.96
N ILE A 8 -59.28 -10.94 3.62
CA ILE A 8 -58.05 -10.84 2.84
C ILE A 8 -56.87 -11.09 3.80
N LEU A 9 -56.20 -12.23 3.62
CA LEU A 9 -54.92 -12.52 4.28
C LEU A 9 -53.81 -11.96 3.37
N ALA A 10 -53.25 -10.81 3.72
CA ALA A 10 -52.08 -10.27 3.04
C ALA A 10 -50.83 -11.03 3.51
N LEU A 11 -50.36 -11.98 2.69
CA LEU A 11 -49.03 -12.57 2.85
C LEU A 11 -47.99 -11.53 2.40
N SER A 12 -47.37 -10.84 3.35
CA SER A 12 -46.15 -10.08 3.10
C SER A 12 -45.00 -11.06 2.90
N PHE A 13 -44.62 -11.33 1.64
CA PHE A 13 -43.36 -11.99 1.32
C PHE A 13 -42.21 -11.03 1.63
N ILE A 14 -41.57 -11.22 2.78
CA ILE A 14 -40.27 -10.62 3.07
C ILE A 14 -39.26 -11.33 2.16
N HIS A 15 -38.79 -10.65 1.12
CA HIS A 15 -37.70 -11.17 0.28
C HIS A 15 -36.41 -11.28 1.10
N PRO A 16 -35.77 -12.45 1.16
CA PRO A 16 -34.49 -12.64 1.85
C PRO A 16 -33.34 -12.17 0.95
N THR A 17 -33.25 -10.86 0.67
CA THR A 17 -32.13 -10.29 -0.10
C THR A 17 -30.93 -9.91 0.77
N LEU A 18 -31.03 -10.01 2.10
CA LEU A 18 -29.97 -9.58 3.02
C LEU A 18 -28.96 -10.68 3.43
N CYS A 19 -29.26 -11.97 3.23
CA CYS A 19 -28.45 -13.07 3.80
C CYS A 19 -27.33 -13.58 2.87
N THR A 20 -27.48 -13.42 1.55
CA THR A 20 -26.50 -13.90 0.56
C THR A 20 -25.25 -13.02 0.51
N ALA A 21 -25.41 -11.70 0.57
CA ALA A 21 -24.30 -10.75 0.53
C ALA A 21 -23.33 -10.91 1.73
N GLN A 22 -23.85 -11.22 2.91
CA GLN A 22 -23.04 -11.43 4.12
C GLN A 22 -22.15 -12.69 3.98
N ASN A 23 -22.73 -13.83 3.59
CA ASN A 23 -22.00 -15.09 3.35
C ASN A 23 -20.92 -14.93 2.28
N GLU A 24 -21.19 -14.14 1.24
CA GLU A 24 -20.20 -13.88 0.21
C GLU A 24 -19.07 -12.98 0.72
N ILE A 25 -19.33 -11.86 1.40
CA ILE A 25 -18.31 -11.01 2.07
C ILE A 25 -17.39 -11.84 2.95
N ASP A 26 -17.95 -12.73 3.74
CA ASP A 26 -17.21 -13.63 4.62
C ASP A 26 -16.27 -14.58 3.85
N SER A 27 -16.63 -15.00 2.62
CA SER A 27 -15.76 -15.83 1.79
C SER A 27 -14.49 -15.11 1.31
N LEU A 28 -14.56 -13.83 0.89
CA LEU A 28 -13.36 -13.10 0.45
C LEU A 28 -12.42 -12.85 1.60
N ARG A 29 -12.97 -12.53 2.77
CA ARG A 29 -12.19 -12.39 3.98
C ARG A 29 -11.52 -13.73 4.30
N PHE A 30 -12.28 -14.80 4.42
CA PHE A 30 -11.75 -16.14 4.70
C PHE A 30 -10.58 -16.53 3.78
N TRP A 31 -10.75 -16.40 2.46
CA TRP A 31 -9.68 -16.76 1.52
C TRP A 31 -8.50 -15.78 1.55
N GLY A 32 -8.75 -14.51 1.87
CA GLY A 32 -7.71 -13.51 2.07
C GLY A 32 -6.84 -13.81 3.30
N ASP A 33 -7.45 -14.24 4.39
CA ASP A 33 -6.76 -14.69 5.60
C ASP A 33 -5.96 -15.96 5.28
N ALA A 34 -6.62 -16.95 4.70
CA ALA A 34 -6.06 -18.26 4.38
C ALA A 34 -4.83 -18.18 3.45
N MET A 35 -4.84 -17.32 2.43
CA MET A 35 -3.71 -17.22 1.51
C MET A 35 -2.46 -16.60 2.15
N ILE A 36 -2.57 -16.02 3.34
CA ILE A 36 -1.48 -15.32 4.05
C ILE A 36 -1.06 -16.09 5.30
N SER A 37 -2.01 -16.67 6.04
CA SER A 37 -1.75 -17.25 7.36
C SER A 37 -1.53 -18.76 7.36
N LEU A 38 -1.95 -19.50 6.31
CA LEU A 38 -1.80 -20.95 6.29
C LEU A 38 -0.32 -21.36 6.23
N SER A 39 0.05 -22.41 6.94
CA SER A 39 1.44 -22.88 7.04
C SER A 39 1.94 -23.57 5.77
N SER A 40 1.09 -24.32 5.07
CA SER A 40 1.44 -25.01 3.82
C SER A 40 1.41 -24.05 2.62
N PRO A 41 2.50 -23.99 1.83
CA PRO A 41 2.53 -23.26 0.57
C PRO A 41 1.41 -23.65 -0.41
N GLU A 42 1.10 -24.93 -0.51
CA GLU A 42 0.08 -25.48 -1.41
C GLU A 42 -1.32 -24.99 -1.03
N LEU A 43 -1.62 -24.97 0.28
CA LEU A 43 -2.89 -24.44 0.77
C LEU A 43 -2.98 -22.92 0.58
N ARG A 44 -1.88 -22.18 0.73
CA ARG A 44 -1.85 -20.74 0.42
C ARG A 44 -2.08 -20.47 -1.08
N GLU A 45 -1.53 -21.29 -1.96
CA GLU A 45 -1.76 -21.20 -3.40
C GLU A 45 -3.23 -21.48 -3.76
N TYR A 46 -3.79 -22.55 -3.18
CA TYR A 46 -5.21 -22.87 -3.36
C TYR A 46 -6.11 -21.72 -2.86
N ALA A 47 -5.83 -21.21 -1.66
CA ALA A 47 -6.56 -20.08 -1.09
C ALA A 47 -6.44 -18.82 -1.95
N ALA A 48 -5.26 -18.53 -2.50
CA ALA A 48 -5.06 -17.40 -3.41
C ALA A 48 -5.85 -17.57 -4.72
N THR A 49 -5.97 -18.80 -5.22
CA THR A 49 -6.77 -19.11 -6.40
C THR A 49 -8.25 -18.86 -6.14
N GLU A 50 -8.79 -19.37 -5.02
CA GLU A 50 -10.18 -19.14 -4.64
C GLU A 50 -10.45 -17.66 -4.29
N PHE A 51 -9.51 -16.97 -3.65
CA PHE A 51 -9.58 -15.53 -3.42
C PHE A 51 -9.74 -14.77 -4.74
N ASN A 52 -8.86 -15.01 -5.72
CA ASN A 52 -8.90 -14.35 -7.02
C ASN A 52 -10.19 -14.66 -7.80
N LYS A 53 -10.68 -15.90 -7.72
CA LYS A 53 -11.94 -16.32 -8.36
C LYS A 53 -13.15 -15.64 -7.72
N ASN A 54 -13.21 -15.59 -6.39
CA ASN A 54 -14.26 -14.92 -5.65
C ASN A 54 -14.21 -13.41 -5.88
N LEU A 55 -13.02 -12.83 -5.93
CA LEU A 55 -12.80 -11.42 -6.22
C LEU A 55 -13.41 -11.07 -7.57
N ARG A 56 -13.02 -11.80 -8.63
CA ARG A 56 -13.57 -11.62 -9.98
C ARG A 56 -15.09 -11.75 -10.03
N ARG A 57 -15.67 -12.72 -9.31
CA ARG A 57 -17.12 -12.92 -9.26
C ARG A 57 -17.83 -11.74 -8.60
N LYS A 58 -17.33 -11.31 -7.44
CA LYS A 58 -17.97 -10.24 -6.68
C LYS A 58 -17.93 -8.92 -7.38
N ILE A 59 -16.80 -8.57 -7.97
CA ILE A 59 -16.71 -7.24 -8.57
C ILE A 59 -17.66 -7.12 -9.78
N ARG A 60 -17.94 -8.22 -10.49
CA ARG A 60 -18.97 -8.24 -11.55
C ARG A 60 -20.41 -8.04 -11.04
N GLY A 61 -20.66 -8.27 -9.74
CA GLY A 61 -22.00 -8.20 -9.15
C GLY A 61 -22.23 -7.01 -8.22
N ILE A 62 -21.24 -6.13 -8.05
CA ILE A 62 -21.31 -5.00 -7.12
C ILE A 62 -21.36 -3.69 -7.92
N GLU A 63 -22.47 -2.96 -7.79
CA GLU A 63 -22.61 -1.61 -8.35
C GLU A 63 -21.68 -0.60 -7.64
N ASP A 64 -21.35 -0.84 -6.37
CA ASP A 64 -20.54 0.07 -5.55
C ASP A 64 -19.34 -0.64 -4.89
N SER A 65 -18.20 -0.52 -5.57
CA SER A 65 -16.89 -1.02 -5.16
C SER A 65 -16.41 -0.54 -3.79
N SER A 66 -16.92 0.59 -3.29
CA SER A 66 -16.51 1.18 -2.02
C SER A 66 -16.91 0.32 -0.81
N ARG A 67 -17.88 -0.59 -0.99
CA ARG A 67 -18.41 -1.48 0.06
C ARG A 67 -17.57 -2.75 0.26
N MET A 68 -16.59 -3.02 -0.59
CA MET A 68 -15.68 -4.15 -0.39
C MET A 68 -14.72 -3.87 0.77
N ARG A 69 -14.93 -4.56 1.89
CA ARG A 69 -13.99 -4.63 3.00
C ARG A 69 -13.19 -5.92 2.89
N PHE A 70 -11.87 -5.80 2.78
CA PHE A 70 -10.97 -6.94 2.77
C PHE A 70 -10.34 -7.16 4.14
N HIS A 71 -9.70 -8.33 4.32
CA HIS A 71 -8.82 -8.57 5.44
C HIS A 71 -7.72 -7.50 5.53
N PRO A 72 -7.24 -7.09 6.71
CA PRO A 72 -6.19 -6.06 6.87
C PRO A 72 -4.91 -6.31 6.08
N SER A 73 -4.63 -7.56 5.72
CA SER A 73 -3.46 -7.91 4.91
C SER A 73 -3.60 -7.60 3.41
N VAL A 74 -4.80 -7.21 2.96
CA VAL A 74 -5.03 -6.57 1.66
C VAL A 74 -5.10 -5.07 1.91
N ILE A 75 -4.13 -4.33 1.39
CA ILE A 75 -4.08 -2.89 1.58
C ILE A 75 -5.00 -2.23 0.56
N ARG A 76 -5.92 -1.40 1.06
CA ARG A 76 -6.80 -0.52 0.28
C ARG A 76 -6.22 0.89 0.24
N ILE A 77 -6.19 1.47 -0.96
CA ILE A 77 -5.87 2.87 -1.22
C ILE A 77 -7.02 3.46 -2.03
N ASP A 78 -7.63 4.52 -1.53
CA ASP A 78 -8.63 5.30 -2.24
C ASP A 78 -7.95 6.50 -2.93
N ALA A 79 -8.29 6.77 -4.19
CA ALA A 79 -7.79 7.94 -4.89
C ALA A 79 -8.34 9.22 -4.24
N PRO A 80 -7.53 10.28 -4.06
CA PRO A 80 -7.98 11.54 -3.46
C PRO A 80 -9.17 12.19 -4.19
N ASP A 81 -9.29 11.94 -5.50
CA ASP A 81 -10.34 12.45 -6.37
C ASP A 81 -11.50 11.45 -6.59
N ASN A 82 -11.52 10.33 -5.84
CA ASN A 82 -12.45 9.21 -5.97
C ASN A 82 -12.45 8.53 -7.36
N SER A 83 -11.44 8.76 -8.21
CA SER A 83 -11.39 8.19 -9.56
C SER A 83 -11.14 6.68 -9.59
N PHE A 84 -10.52 6.13 -8.54
CA PHE A 84 -10.27 4.69 -8.41
C PHE A 84 -10.09 4.25 -6.95
N VAL A 85 -10.18 2.94 -6.74
CA VAL A 85 -9.73 2.26 -5.51
C VAL A 85 -8.72 1.18 -5.90
N LEU A 86 -7.54 1.20 -5.29
CA LEU A 86 -6.46 0.23 -5.51
C LEU A 86 -6.32 -0.68 -4.30
N TYR A 87 -6.40 -1.99 -4.55
CA TYR A 87 -6.09 -3.02 -3.57
C TYR A 87 -4.77 -3.69 -3.93
N THR A 88 -3.89 -3.90 -2.96
CA THR A 88 -2.68 -4.73 -3.11
C THR A 88 -2.53 -5.75 -2.00
N TRP A 89 -2.01 -6.92 -2.33
CA TRP A 89 -1.77 -8.00 -1.38
C TRP A 89 -0.55 -8.81 -1.77
N GLN A 90 0.04 -9.48 -0.79
CA GLN A 90 1.16 -10.38 -0.97
C GLN A 90 0.85 -11.75 -0.37
N ARG A 91 1.53 -12.76 -0.87
CA ARG A 91 1.54 -14.11 -0.30
C ARG A 91 2.92 -14.73 -0.45
N GLU A 92 3.29 -15.55 0.50
CA GLU A 92 4.51 -16.34 0.41
C GLU A 92 4.23 -17.63 -0.38
N ALA A 93 4.73 -17.71 -1.62
CA ALA A 93 4.55 -18.89 -2.48
C ALA A 93 5.44 -20.06 -2.06
N GLN A 94 6.66 -19.78 -1.60
CA GLN A 94 7.61 -20.70 -0.97
C GLN A 94 8.44 -19.91 0.05
N ALA A 95 9.15 -20.56 0.97
CA ALA A 95 9.93 -19.88 2.00
C ALA A 95 10.77 -18.71 1.41
N GLY A 96 10.47 -17.48 1.82
CA GLY A 96 11.12 -16.25 1.35
C GLY A 96 10.72 -15.75 -0.04
N ASN A 97 9.96 -16.53 -0.82
CA ASN A 97 9.51 -16.17 -2.16
C ASN A 97 8.09 -15.61 -2.13
N TYR A 98 7.98 -14.29 -2.27
CA TYR A 98 6.70 -13.59 -2.25
C TYR A 98 6.15 -13.33 -3.65
N ARG A 99 4.83 -13.50 -3.78
CA ARG A 99 4.03 -13.10 -4.95
C ARG A 99 3.08 -12.00 -4.55
N TYR A 100 2.85 -11.07 -5.47
CA TYR A 100 2.00 -9.91 -5.25
C TYR A 100 0.82 -9.93 -6.21
N GLY A 101 -0.30 -9.37 -5.78
CA GLY A 101 -1.46 -9.13 -6.62
C GLY A 101 -2.01 -7.74 -6.39
N PHE A 102 -2.70 -7.22 -7.40
CA PHE A 102 -3.47 -5.99 -7.27
C PHE A 102 -4.85 -6.12 -7.92
N CYS A 103 -5.76 -5.28 -7.45
CA CYS A 103 -7.07 -5.07 -8.05
C CYS A 103 -7.38 -3.58 -8.04
N MET A 104 -7.68 -3.02 -9.21
CA MET A 104 -8.09 -1.64 -9.39
C MET A 104 -9.56 -1.60 -9.74
N LEU A 105 -10.32 -0.79 -9.02
CA LEU A 105 -11.75 -0.54 -9.24
C LEU A 105 -11.93 0.91 -9.69
N ARG A 106 -12.71 1.12 -10.75
CA ARG A 106 -13.04 2.43 -11.31
C ARG A 106 -14.53 2.44 -11.65
N GLU A 107 -15.20 3.55 -11.38
CA GLU A 107 -16.64 3.67 -11.63
C GLU A 107 -16.93 3.48 -13.12
N GLY A 108 -17.95 2.65 -13.42
CA GLY A 108 -18.38 2.36 -14.80
C GLY A 108 -17.38 1.55 -15.64
N GLN A 109 -16.32 0.99 -15.05
CA GLN A 109 -15.33 0.19 -15.77
C GLN A 109 -15.16 -1.21 -15.16
N ASP A 110 -14.78 -2.15 -16.02
CA ASP A 110 -14.43 -3.48 -15.57
C ASP A 110 -13.17 -3.43 -14.66
N PRO A 111 -13.11 -4.30 -13.65
CA PRO A 111 -11.99 -4.34 -12.71
C PRO A 111 -10.70 -4.78 -13.38
N VAL A 112 -9.61 -4.09 -13.06
CA VAL A 112 -8.29 -4.47 -13.55
C VAL A 112 -7.56 -5.25 -12.47
N ILE A 113 -7.29 -6.53 -12.74
CA ILE A 113 -6.57 -7.43 -11.83
C ILE A 113 -5.24 -7.82 -12.47
N GLY A 114 -4.15 -7.71 -11.72
CA GLY A 114 -2.82 -8.17 -12.12
C GLY A 114 -2.13 -9.00 -11.05
N GLN A 115 -1.15 -9.79 -11.48
CA GLN A 115 -0.30 -10.60 -10.60
C GLN A 115 1.17 -10.35 -10.95
N SER A 116 2.03 -10.41 -9.95
CA SER A 116 3.46 -10.18 -10.12
C SER A 116 4.13 -11.24 -10.98
N ALA A 117 4.89 -10.83 -11.98
CA ALA A 117 5.81 -11.70 -12.72
C ALA A 117 7.19 -11.76 -12.03
N PRO A 118 7.93 -12.89 -12.10
CA PRO A 118 9.32 -12.92 -11.68
C PRO A 118 10.16 -11.89 -12.44
N ARG A 119 10.90 -11.02 -11.74
CA ARG A 119 11.77 -10.00 -12.36
C ARG A 119 13.03 -9.76 -11.54
N ASN A 120 14.06 -9.28 -12.22
CA ASN A 120 15.30 -8.80 -11.60
C ASN A 120 15.11 -7.35 -11.15
N TYR A 121 15.11 -7.12 -9.83
CA TYR A 121 14.94 -5.79 -9.23
C TYR A 121 15.98 -4.76 -9.68
N ARG A 122 17.15 -5.18 -10.17
CA ARG A 122 18.15 -4.26 -10.76
C ARG A 122 17.67 -3.57 -12.04
N LYS A 123 16.76 -4.21 -12.79
CA LYS A 123 16.23 -3.66 -14.05
C LYS A 123 14.93 -2.91 -13.89
N VAL A 124 14.22 -3.17 -12.79
CA VAL A 124 12.91 -2.60 -12.52
C VAL A 124 12.99 -1.08 -12.65
N ASN A 125 13.99 -0.38 -12.13
CA ASN A 125 14.08 1.10 -12.16
C ASN A 125 13.99 1.77 -13.54
N TYR A 126 14.15 1.02 -14.65
CA TYR A 126 14.19 1.57 -16.01
C TYR A 126 13.04 1.07 -16.90
N GLU A 127 12.05 0.35 -16.36
CA GLU A 127 10.95 -0.26 -17.13
C GLU A 127 9.59 0.26 -16.66
N ARG A 128 8.69 0.45 -17.64
CA ARG A 128 7.25 0.66 -17.41
C ARG A 128 6.55 -0.68 -17.35
N PHE A 129 5.63 -0.83 -16.40
CA PHE A 129 4.82 -2.02 -16.29
C PHE A 129 3.34 -1.75 -16.55
N ASP A 130 2.64 -2.75 -17.05
CA ASP A 130 1.20 -2.83 -17.21
C ASP A 130 0.65 -3.94 -16.29
N LYS A 131 -0.64 -4.24 -16.43
CA LYS A 131 -1.29 -5.30 -15.65
C LYS A 131 -0.73 -6.72 -15.90
N ASN A 132 -0.11 -6.96 -17.05
CA ASN A 132 0.34 -8.28 -17.50
C ASN A 132 1.80 -8.57 -17.15
N ASN A 133 2.64 -7.53 -17.00
CA ASN A 133 4.06 -7.68 -16.69
C ASN A 133 4.50 -7.06 -15.35
N TRP A 134 3.56 -6.54 -14.55
CA TRP A 134 3.81 -5.94 -13.24
C TRP A 134 4.77 -6.76 -12.37
N TYR A 135 5.77 -6.09 -11.78
CA TYR A 135 6.83 -6.73 -10.99
C TYR A 135 6.40 -7.09 -9.56
N GLY A 136 5.37 -6.40 -9.03
CA GLY A 136 4.79 -6.67 -7.72
C GLY A 136 5.30 -5.79 -6.59
N ALA A 137 4.37 -5.10 -5.94
CA ALA A 137 4.60 -4.33 -4.72
C ALA A 137 3.32 -4.23 -3.88
N ILE A 138 3.48 -3.99 -2.60
CA ILE A 138 2.41 -3.56 -1.70
C ILE A 138 2.47 -2.05 -1.60
N TYR A 139 1.41 -1.36 -2.02
CA TYR A 139 1.33 0.09 -1.87
C TYR A 139 0.55 0.43 -0.60
N TYR A 140 1.14 1.26 0.26
CA TYR A 140 0.54 1.66 1.53
C TYR A 140 0.15 3.13 1.59
N LYS A 141 0.61 3.94 0.64
CA LYS A 141 0.26 5.35 0.57
C LYS A 141 0.18 5.81 -0.87
N LEU A 142 -0.79 6.68 -1.14
CA LEU A 142 -0.96 7.43 -2.36
C LEU A 142 -0.81 8.91 -2.00
N LEU A 143 -0.02 9.65 -2.76
CA LEU A 143 0.13 11.08 -2.53
C LEU A 143 -1.19 11.81 -2.87
N PRO A 144 -1.52 12.90 -2.15
CA PRO A 144 -2.78 13.62 -2.33
C PRO A 144 -2.87 14.36 -3.67
N ASP A 145 -1.73 14.73 -4.24
CA ASP A 145 -1.64 15.49 -5.49
C ASP A 145 -1.31 14.60 -6.68
N THR A 146 -1.67 15.06 -7.89
CA THR A 146 -1.20 14.48 -9.14
C THR A 146 -0.04 15.28 -9.72
N PHE A 147 0.84 14.57 -10.42
CA PHE A 147 2.09 15.07 -10.98
C PHE A 147 2.17 14.66 -12.45
N ASN A 148 2.11 15.64 -13.36
CA ASN A 148 1.92 15.40 -14.79
C ASN A 148 0.68 14.53 -15.11
N GLY A 149 -0.42 14.73 -14.39
CA GLY A 149 -1.64 13.92 -14.55
C GLY A 149 -1.54 12.48 -14.05
N ASN A 150 -0.46 12.13 -13.37
CA ASN A 150 -0.25 10.80 -12.78
C ASN A 150 -0.19 10.87 -11.26
N TYR A 151 -0.43 9.74 -10.63
CA TYR A 151 -0.38 9.53 -9.20
C TYR A 151 1.02 9.06 -8.76
N ILE A 152 1.36 9.30 -7.50
CA ILE A 152 2.58 8.75 -6.88
C ILE A 152 2.19 7.82 -5.73
N LEU A 153 2.65 6.58 -5.81
CA LEU A 153 2.50 5.54 -4.81
C LEU A 153 3.78 5.39 -4.00
N LEU A 154 3.62 5.21 -2.69
CA LEU A 154 4.66 4.68 -1.83
C LEU A 154 4.34 3.22 -1.51
N GLY A 155 5.34 2.36 -1.71
CA GLY A 155 5.18 0.93 -1.57
C GLY A 155 6.37 0.22 -0.96
N TYR A 156 6.20 -1.07 -0.80
CA TYR A 156 7.19 -2.00 -0.30
C TYR A 156 7.15 -3.29 -1.11
N SER A 157 8.31 -3.91 -1.28
CA SER A 157 8.39 -5.28 -1.75
C SER A 157 9.61 -5.99 -1.16
N GLN A 158 9.68 -7.29 -1.39
CA GLN A 158 10.75 -8.17 -0.94
C GLN A 158 11.18 -9.10 -2.08
N SER A 159 12.50 -9.31 -2.18
CA SER A 159 13.13 -10.29 -3.04
C SER A 159 13.39 -11.62 -2.33
N SER A 160 13.55 -12.69 -3.11
CA SER A 160 13.75 -14.05 -2.59
C SER A 160 15.06 -14.24 -1.82
N ASP A 161 16.03 -13.35 -2.01
CA ASP A 161 17.30 -13.32 -1.27
C ASP A 161 17.16 -12.64 0.10
N GLY A 162 15.95 -12.23 0.47
CA GLY A 162 15.66 -11.51 1.71
C GLY A 162 15.75 -9.99 1.57
N THR A 163 16.36 -9.46 0.52
CA THR A 163 16.47 -8.01 0.30
C THR A 163 15.10 -7.36 0.27
N ARG A 164 14.95 -6.25 0.99
CA ARG A 164 13.73 -5.48 1.10
C ARG A 164 13.82 -4.18 0.31
N HIS A 165 12.67 -3.68 -0.13
CA HIS A 165 12.57 -2.54 -1.03
C HIS A 165 11.53 -1.55 -0.52
N ARG A 166 11.88 -0.28 -0.38
CA ARG A 166 10.89 0.81 -0.38
C ARG A 166 10.83 1.40 -1.77
N ILE A 167 9.63 1.72 -2.22
CA ILE A 167 9.37 2.07 -3.62
C ILE A 167 8.61 3.38 -3.68
N ILE A 168 9.08 4.29 -4.52
CA ILE A 168 8.35 5.49 -4.95
C ILE A 168 8.06 5.31 -6.44
N GLU A 169 6.79 5.21 -6.80
CA GLU A 169 6.38 4.80 -8.14
C GLU A 169 5.24 5.65 -8.68
N VAL A 170 5.30 5.92 -9.99
CA VAL A 170 4.20 6.55 -10.71
C VAL A 170 3.11 5.52 -10.98
N LEU A 171 1.86 5.86 -10.72
CA LEU A 171 0.67 5.17 -11.20
C LEU A 171 -0.06 6.08 -12.18
N GLY A 172 -0.39 5.58 -13.37
CA GLY A 172 -1.17 6.36 -14.32
C GLY A 172 -2.06 5.50 -15.21
N PHE A 173 -2.76 6.18 -16.11
CA PHE A 173 -3.68 5.57 -17.06
C PHE A 173 -3.42 6.09 -18.48
N GLU A 174 -3.37 5.19 -19.45
CA GLU A 174 -3.17 5.51 -20.87
C GLU A 174 -4.12 4.67 -21.73
N GLY A 175 -4.99 5.31 -22.51
CA GLY A 175 -6.01 4.62 -23.29
C GLY A 175 -6.93 3.72 -22.45
N GLY A 176 -7.21 4.11 -21.20
CA GLY A 176 -7.98 3.32 -20.23
C GLY A 176 -7.20 2.20 -19.52
N ASN A 177 -5.96 1.93 -19.93
CA ASN A 177 -5.12 0.90 -19.31
C ASN A 177 -4.24 1.49 -18.21
N ILE A 178 -4.14 0.77 -17.10
CA ILE A 178 -3.23 1.09 -16.00
C ILE A 178 -1.77 0.90 -16.43
N PHE A 179 -0.89 1.79 -15.96
CA PHE A 179 0.55 1.58 -16.01
C PHE A 179 1.24 1.98 -14.70
N PHE A 180 2.39 1.38 -14.46
CA PHE A 180 3.26 1.62 -13.31
C PHE A 180 4.65 2.03 -13.78
N GLY A 181 5.14 3.15 -13.25
CA GLY A 181 6.41 3.79 -13.59
C GLY A 181 6.32 4.76 -14.76
N ALA A 182 7.06 5.86 -14.65
CA ALA A 182 7.26 6.85 -15.71
C ALA A 182 8.63 7.52 -15.50
N PRO A 183 9.36 7.91 -16.57
CA PRO A 183 10.74 8.41 -16.48
C PRO A 183 10.79 9.86 -15.95
N VAL A 184 10.26 10.08 -14.75
CA VAL A 184 10.12 11.39 -14.09
C VAL A 184 11.04 11.55 -12.90
N PHE A 185 11.62 10.47 -12.37
CA PHE A 185 12.61 10.56 -11.30
C PHE A 185 13.97 10.84 -11.90
N ALA A 186 14.68 11.81 -11.37
CA ALA A 186 15.92 12.30 -11.92
C ALA A 186 17.01 12.34 -10.85
N LYS A 187 18.19 11.80 -11.14
CA LYS A 187 19.36 11.89 -10.25
C LYS A 187 20.59 12.28 -11.05
N ALA A 188 21.39 13.19 -10.51
CA ALA A 188 22.68 13.50 -11.09
C ALA A 188 23.65 12.34 -10.81
N ASN A 189 24.29 11.80 -11.85
CA ASN A 189 25.47 10.98 -11.66
C ASN A 189 26.64 11.89 -11.27
N GLN A 190 27.56 11.43 -10.41
CA GLN A 190 28.67 12.26 -9.90
C GLN A 190 29.46 12.90 -11.06
N GLY A 191 29.23 14.20 -11.32
CA GLY A 191 29.84 14.94 -12.43
C GLY A 191 29.29 14.62 -13.84
N GLY A 192 28.23 13.82 -13.94
CA GLY A 192 27.61 13.38 -15.19
C GLY A 192 26.25 14.03 -15.46
N PRO A 193 25.62 13.73 -16.61
CA PRO A 193 24.28 14.21 -16.93
C PRO A 193 23.25 13.66 -15.95
N LEU A 194 22.13 14.36 -15.84
CA LEU A 194 20.96 13.95 -15.08
C LEU A 194 20.34 12.69 -15.71
N GLU A 195 20.40 11.58 -14.99
CA GLU A 195 19.83 10.30 -15.39
C GLU A 195 18.37 10.21 -14.93
N LYS A 196 17.51 9.62 -15.78
CA LYS A 196 16.08 9.46 -15.50
C LYS A 196 15.71 8.01 -15.23
N TYR A 197 14.86 7.81 -14.24
CA TYR A 197 14.36 6.52 -13.79
C TYR A 197 12.84 6.50 -13.76
N TYR A 198 12.27 5.31 -13.92
CA TYR A 198 10.83 5.07 -13.90
C TYR A 198 10.23 5.05 -12.50
N ARG A 199 11.08 4.78 -11.50
CA ARG A 199 10.77 4.73 -10.08
C ARG A 199 12.05 4.85 -9.26
N ALA A 200 11.91 5.28 -8.01
CA ALA A 200 12.98 5.23 -7.04
C ALA A 200 12.80 4.01 -6.12
N ILE A 201 13.88 3.27 -5.88
CA ILE A 201 13.88 2.09 -5.00
C ILE A 201 15.04 2.20 -4.01
N LEU A 202 14.71 2.05 -2.72
CA LEU A 202 15.69 1.93 -1.64
C LEU A 202 15.81 0.44 -1.31
N HIS A 203 17.00 -0.13 -1.51
CA HIS A 203 17.31 -1.51 -1.16
C HIS A 203 17.87 -1.58 0.26
N TYR A 204 17.34 -2.45 1.12
CA TYR A 204 17.78 -2.56 2.51
C TYR A 204 17.72 -4.00 3.04
N SER A 205 18.53 -4.29 4.06
CA SER A 205 18.61 -5.61 4.70
C SER A 205 17.38 -5.88 5.60
N PRO A 206 17.00 -7.14 5.85
CA PRO A 206 15.82 -7.50 6.66
C PRO A 206 15.72 -6.90 8.08
N GLY A 207 16.83 -6.47 8.66
CA GLY A 207 16.88 -5.83 9.99
C GLY A 207 16.67 -4.31 9.98
N ALA A 208 16.76 -3.67 8.81
CA ALA A 208 16.55 -2.24 8.66
C ALA A 208 15.07 -1.91 8.37
N GLN A 209 14.67 -0.68 8.62
CA GLN A 209 13.29 -0.22 8.41
C GLN A 209 13.26 1.25 7.99
N PRO A 210 13.77 1.58 6.80
CA PRO A 210 13.76 2.93 6.32
C PRO A 210 12.34 3.44 6.08
N VAL A 211 12.17 4.74 6.26
CA VAL A 211 10.94 5.51 6.16
C VAL A 211 10.95 6.36 4.88
N ILE A 212 9.79 6.48 4.25
CA ILE A 212 9.51 7.44 3.18
C ILE A 212 8.29 8.25 3.59
N THR A 213 8.40 9.58 3.51
CA THR A 213 7.35 10.54 3.85
C THR A 213 7.19 11.55 2.70
N TYR A 214 6.02 12.18 2.63
CA TYR A 214 5.74 13.25 1.67
C TYR A 214 5.26 14.48 2.40
N ASP A 215 5.89 15.62 2.11
CA ASP A 215 5.47 16.95 2.53
C ASP A 215 4.71 17.62 1.38
N PRO A 216 3.37 17.80 1.50
CA PRO A 216 2.57 18.44 0.45
C PRO A 216 2.85 19.94 0.31
N SER A 217 3.31 20.61 1.37
CA SER A 217 3.58 22.05 1.34
C SER A 217 4.82 22.38 0.51
N LEU A 218 5.84 21.51 0.62
CA LEU A 218 7.09 21.62 -0.12
C LEU A 218 7.09 20.81 -1.42
N LYS A 219 6.07 19.97 -1.65
CA LYS A 219 6.01 18.97 -2.73
C LYS A 219 7.29 18.15 -2.78
N GLN A 220 7.66 17.61 -1.62
CA GLN A 220 8.92 16.93 -1.39
C GLN A 220 8.66 15.53 -0.85
N ILE A 221 9.29 14.52 -1.45
CA ILE A 221 9.31 13.15 -0.93
C ILE A 221 10.62 12.95 -0.19
N VAL A 222 10.57 12.85 1.13
CA VAL A 222 11.72 12.70 2.02
C VAL A 222 11.89 11.24 2.40
N TYR A 223 13.11 10.73 2.39
CA TYR A 223 13.39 9.35 2.74
C TYR A 223 14.74 9.16 3.42
N ASP A 224 14.85 8.09 4.20
CA ASP A 224 16.10 7.70 4.85
C ASP A 224 17.19 7.39 3.82
N HIS A 225 18.37 7.98 4.01
CA HIS A 225 19.56 7.61 3.24
C HIS A 225 20.03 6.20 3.66
N ILE A 226 20.27 5.32 2.69
CA ILE A 226 20.74 3.96 2.94
C ILE A 226 22.25 3.89 2.75
N SER A 227 22.94 3.51 3.81
CA SER A 227 24.39 3.29 3.84
C SER A 227 24.72 1.81 4.00
N SER A 228 25.94 1.46 3.59
CA SER A 228 26.50 0.13 3.74
C SER A 228 27.34 0.05 5.01
N PHE A 229 27.02 -0.92 5.86
CA PHE A 229 27.73 -1.25 7.09
C PHE A 229 28.30 -2.66 6.98
N SER A 230 29.31 -2.97 7.79
CA SER A 230 29.83 -4.33 7.94
C SER A 230 29.42 -4.88 9.30
N ASP A 231 28.84 -6.08 9.32
CA ASP A 231 28.56 -6.79 10.56
C ASP A 231 29.89 -7.13 11.26
N PRO A 232 30.12 -6.67 12.50
CA PRO A 232 31.39 -6.88 13.18
C PRO A 232 31.66 -8.34 13.56
N ARG A 233 30.64 -9.21 13.54
CA ARG A 233 30.74 -10.64 13.86
C ARG A 233 30.89 -11.50 12.61
N THR A 234 30.13 -11.21 11.56
CA THR A 234 30.10 -12.05 10.35
C THR A 234 30.86 -11.45 9.17
N GLY A 235 31.13 -10.15 9.19
CA GLY A 235 31.70 -9.40 8.06
C GLY A 235 30.71 -9.11 6.93
N GLU A 236 29.45 -9.55 7.06
CA GLU A 236 28.43 -9.38 6.04
C GLU A 236 28.07 -7.91 5.82
N VAL A 237 27.73 -7.57 4.58
CA VAL A 237 27.28 -6.21 4.23
C VAL A 237 25.82 -6.04 4.65
N ILE A 238 25.58 -5.07 5.53
CA ILE A 238 24.24 -4.65 5.97
C ILE A 238 23.91 -3.32 5.30
N LEU A 239 22.75 -3.26 4.64
CA LEU A 239 22.19 -2.03 4.09
C LEU A 239 21.13 -1.50 5.07
N ALA A 240 21.39 -0.35 5.68
CA ALA A 240 20.52 0.26 6.68
C ALA A 240 20.54 1.78 6.59
N GLN A 241 19.56 2.42 7.22
CA GLN A 241 19.55 3.87 7.35
C GLN A 241 20.69 4.37 8.26
N ASP A 242 21.33 5.50 7.92
CA ASP A 242 22.42 6.10 8.71
C ASP A 242 22.00 7.30 9.56
N GLY A 243 20.71 7.64 9.55
CA GLY A 243 20.15 8.79 10.28
C GLY A 243 20.19 10.10 9.49
N THR A 244 20.69 10.09 8.25
CA THR A 244 20.56 11.22 7.31
C THR A 244 19.41 10.98 6.34
N PHE A 245 18.98 12.06 5.68
CA PHE A 245 17.82 12.05 4.78
C PHE A 245 18.19 12.61 3.41
N GLU A 246 17.61 11.99 2.39
CA GLU A 246 17.58 12.50 1.03
C GLU A 246 16.14 12.90 0.66
N ALA A 247 15.99 13.58 -0.47
CA ALA A 247 14.68 13.95 -0.99
C ALA A 247 14.56 13.80 -2.50
N TYR A 248 13.32 13.71 -2.96
CA TYR A 248 12.93 14.09 -4.31
C TYR A 248 12.08 15.35 -4.26
N ASP A 249 12.55 16.41 -4.88
CA ASP A 249 11.85 17.69 -5.01
C ASP A 249 11.08 17.74 -6.33
N TRP A 250 9.80 18.11 -6.28
CA TRP A 250 9.04 18.31 -7.51
C TRP A 250 9.45 19.62 -8.18
N SER A 251 10.07 19.53 -9.36
CA SER A 251 10.55 20.67 -10.13
C SER A 251 10.13 20.58 -11.60
N GLY A 252 9.20 21.46 -11.99
CA GLY A 252 8.61 21.48 -13.32
C GLY A 252 7.79 20.21 -13.59
N ASN A 253 8.41 19.23 -14.25
CA ASN A 253 7.81 17.96 -14.62
C ASN A 253 8.60 16.74 -14.12
N LEU A 254 9.62 16.95 -13.28
CA LEU A 254 10.50 15.92 -12.75
C LEU A 254 10.52 15.92 -11.22
N TRP A 255 10.68 14.74 -10.65
CA TRP A 255 11.13 14.51 -9.28
C TRP A 255 12.65 14.51 -9.27
N VAL A 256 13.27 15.62 -8.86
CA VAL A 256 14.73 15.78 -8.87
C VAL A 256 15.31 15.36 -7.53
N HIS A 257 16.27 14.44 -7.57
CA HIS A 257 16.98 13.96 -6.39
C HIS A 257 17.79 15.08 -5.75
N ASN A 258 17.59 15.23 -4.45
CA ASN A 258 18.32 16.12 -3.58
C ASN A 258 19.08 15.26 -2.55
N PRO A 259 20.41 15.11 -2.70
CA PRO A 259 21.22 14.22 -1.87
C PRO A 259 21.36 14.66 -0.41
N TYR A 260 21.00 15.91 -0.09
CA TYR A 260 21.18 16.44 1.26
C TYR A 260 20.00 17.32 1.66
N LEU A 261 19.10 16.75 2.45
CA LEU A 261 18.41 17.57 3.43
C LEU A 261 19.40 17.74 4.59
N GLN A 262 19.99 18.93 4.72
CA GLN A 262 20.69 19.27 5.97
C GLN A 262 19.68 19.08 7.10
N GLY A 263 19.83 17.99 7.85
CA GLY A 263 19.21 17.91 9.16
C GLY A 263 19.78 19.07 9.95
N HIS A 264 18.96 20.07 10.24
CA HIS A 264 19.26 20.89 11.40
C HIS A 264 19.37 19.91 12.57
N PRO A 265 20.51 19.85 13.28
CA PRO A 265 20.54 19.14 14.54
C PRO A 265 19.36 19.67 15.34
N LEU A 266 18.43 18.79 15.71
CA LEU A 266 17.43 19.19 16.68
C LEU A 266 18.23 19.47 17.95
N ASP A 267 18.34 20.73 18.35
CA ASP A 267 19.02 21.12 19.60
C ASP A 267 18.47 20.32 20.79
N GLN A 268 17.21 19.86 20.69
CA GLN A 268 16.58 18.93 21.62
C GLN A 268 15.64 17.97 20.87
N ALA A 269 15.66 16.69 21.26
CA ALA A 269 14.72 15.70 20.76
C ALA A 269 13.26 16.20 20.93
N PRO A 270 12.33 15.84 20.02
CA PRO A 270 10.93 16.21 20.15
C PRO A 270 10.38 15.69 21.47
N ILE A 271 10.19 16.57 22.43
CA ILE A 271 9.55 16.20 23.69
C ILE A 271 8.08 16.03 23.35
N GLU A 272 7.61 14.78 23.33
CA GLU A 272 6.18 14.50 23.33
C GLU A 272 5.57 15.29 24.48
N LYS A 273 4.72 16.28 24.18
CA LYS A 273 3.99 16.97 25.24
C LYS A 273 3.11 15.91 25.89
N PRO A 274 3.31 15.55 27.17
CA PRO A 274 2.39 14.66 27.83
C PRO A 274 1.00 15.30 27.72
N VAL A 275 0.02 14.53 27.26
CA VAL A 275 -1.39 14.93 27.29
C VAL A 275 -1.85 14.89 28.74
N LEU A 276 -1.34 15.82 29.54
CA LEU A 276 -1.85 16.12 30.86
C LEU A 276 -3.06 17.01 30.65
N ASP A 277 -4.21 16.34 30.64
CA ASP A 277 -5.53 16.93 30.79
C ASP A 277 -5.48 17.93 31.96
N LYS A 278 -5.55 19.24 31.66
CA LYS A 278 -5.33 20.31 32.65
C LYS A 278 -6.42 20.33 33.73
N ASP A 279 -7.53 19.62 33.49
CA ASP A 279 -8.67 19.52 34.39
C ASP A 279 -8.66 18.23 35.24
N ARG A 280 -7.57 17.43 35.19
CA ARG A 280 -7.47 16.24 36.05
C ARG A 280 -7.19 16.66 37.51
N PRO A 281 -8.03 16.26 38.48
CA PRO A 281 -7.75 16.52 39.90
C PRO A 281 -6.41 15.88 40.27
N LYS A 282 -5.54 16.64 40.96
CA LYS A 282 -4.24 16.15 41.43
C LYS A 282 -4.45 14.89 42.26
N ARG A 283 -3.76 13.81 41.87
CA ARG A 283 -3.78 12.53 42.56
C ARG A 283 -2.39 12.24 43.13
N ASP A 284 -2.34 11.55 44.27
CA ASP A 284 -1.09 11.03 44.82
C ASP A 284 -0.53 9.87 43.95
N LEU A 285 0.65 9.36 44.32
CA LEU A 285 1.31 8.21 43.67
C LEU A 285 0.46 6.93 43.66
N PHE A 286 -0.65 6.91 44.42
CA PHE A 286 -1.60 5.80 44.53
C PHE A 286 -2.97 6.12 43.90
N GLY A 287 -3.09 7.23 43.16
CA GLY A 287 -4.29 7.58 42.41
C GLY A 287 -5.43 8.19 43.24
N ARG A 288 -5.19 8.59 44.49
CA ARG A 288 -6.19 9.18 45.39
C ARG A 288 -6.22 10.71 45.23
N PRO A 289 -7.40 11.36 45.25
CA PRO A 289 -7.49 12.81 45.13
C PRO A 289 -6.77 13.50 46.30
N GLN A 290 -5.85 14.41 46.01
CA GLN A 290 -5.25 15.30 47.01
C GLN A 290 -6.33 16.27 47.50
N LYS A 291 -6.65 16.22 48.80
CA LYS A 291 -7.39 17.30 49.46
C LYS A 291 -6.41 18.45 49.68
N ASN A 292 -6.80 19.66 49.28
CA ASN A 292 -6.10 20.90 49.62
C ASN A 292 -6.05 21.11 51.13
#